data_AF-A0A967Z2B3-F1
#
_entry.id   AF-A0A967Z2B3-F1
#
_cell.length_a   1.000
_cell.length_b   1.000
_cell.length_c   1.000
_cell.angle_alpha   90.00
_cell.angle_beta   90.00
_cell.angle_gamma   90.00
#
_symmetry.space_group_name_H-M   'P 1'
#
loop_
_entity.id
_entity.type
_entity.pdbx_description
1 polymer ?
#
loop_
_entity_poly.entity_id
_entity_poly.type
_entity_poly.pdbx_seq_one_letter_code
_entity_poly.pdbx_strand_id
1 'polypeptide(L)'
;RVHVKTAGTSYLEALRTIAMVNSDLFREILRFSMDNFETEKRTYHVSADVEKAPNIEELTDSDLADLFTQEDVRQILHVNFG
;
A
#
# COMPACT_ATOMS: atom_id res chain seq x y z
N ARG A 1 -11.33 22.60 19.27
CA ARG A 1 -10.32 21.60 19.68
C ARG A 1 -10.36 20.50 18.63
N VAL A 2 -9.28 20.27 17.87
CA VAL A 2 -9.24 19.26 16.80
C VAL A 2 -8.44 18.06 17.31
N HIS A 3 -8.96 16.85 17.09
CA HIS A 3 -8.29 15.58 17.38
C HIS A 3 -7.94 14.93 16.03
N VAL A 4 -6.65 14.78 15.74
CA VAL A 4 -6.15 14.19 14.48
C VAL A 4 -5.64 12.78 14.79
N LYS A 5 -6.17 11.77 14.09
CA LYS A 5 -5.71 10.37 14.22
C LYS A 5 -4.76 10.06 13.05
N THR A 6 -3.53 9.63 13.36
CA THR A 6 -2.49 9.28 12.36
C THR A 6 -2.23 7.77 12.29
N ALA A 7 -3.19 6.93 12.69
CA ALA A 7 -2.95 5.50 12.90
C ALA A 7 -2.38 4.78 11.65
N GLY A 8 -2.86 5.11 10.45
CA GLY A 8 -2.43 4.41 9.24
C GLY A 8 -1.22 5.00 8.50
N THR A 9 -0.65 6.15 8.93
CA THR A 9 0.61 6.64 8.33
C THR A 9 1.83 5.95 8.93
N SER A 10 1.81 5.58 10.21
CA SER A 10 2.90 4.79 10.82
C SER A 10 3.03 3.39 10.20
N TYR A 11 1.91 2.78 9.83
CA TYR A 11 1.89 1.49 9.13
C TYR A 11 2.53 1.58 7.74
N LEU A 12 2.23 2.66 6.98
CA LEU A 12 2.84 2.88 5.68
C LEU A 12 4.36 3.08 5.77
N GLU A 13 4.87 3.78 6.79
CA GLU A 13 6.32 3.91 6.97
C GLU A 13 7.00 2.58 7.34
N ALA A 14 6.32 1.69 8.06
CA ALA A 14 6.81 0.34 8.32
C ALA A 14 6.91 -0.48 7.02
N LEU A 15 5.87 -0.43 6.18
CA LEU A 15 5.90 -1.09 4.87
C LEU A 15 6.97 -0.50 3.95
N ARG A 16 7.20 0.82 4.00
CA ARG A 16 8.27 1.48 3.25
C ARG A 16 9.64 0.99 3.69
N THR A 17 9.82 0.79 4.98
CA THR A 17 11.05 0.20 5.53
C THR A 17 11.23 -1.23 5.00
N ILE A 18 10.16 -2.04 4.97
CA ILE A 18 10.21 -3.40 4.41
C ILE A 18 10.60 -3.36 2.93
N ALA A 19 10.02 -2.46 2.12
CA ALA A 19 10.37 -2.33 0.71
C ALA A 19 11.87 -2.10 0.47
N MET A 20 12.55 -1.39 1.39
CA MET A 20 13.97 -1.08 1.31
C MET A 20 14.90 -2.18 1.82
N VAL A 21 14.45 -3.04 2.74
CA VAL A 21 15.30 -4.06 3.40
C VAL A 21 14.97 -5.50 2.99
N ASN A 22 13.74 -5.74 2.53
CA ASN A 22 13.23 -7.02 2.09
C ASN A 22 12.14 -6.80 1.02
N SER A 23 12.60 -6.51 -0.19
CA SER A 23 11.78 -6.18 -1.34
C SER A 23 10.82 -7.30 -1.75
N ASP A 24 11.24 -8.57 -1.63
CA ASP A 24 10.40 -9.73 -1.93
C ASP A 24 9.20 -9.82 -0.98
N LEU A 25 9.43 -9.66 0.33
CA LEU A 25 8.34 -9.61 1.31
C LEU A 25 7.38 -8.45 1.02
N PHE A 26 7.90 -7.28 0.62
CA PHE A 26 7.03 -6.17 0.25
C PHE A 26 6.19 -6.49 -0.99
N ARG A 27 6.76 -7.12 -2.02
CA ARG A 27 6.00 -7.56 -3.21
C ARG A 27 4.89 -8.54 -2.84
N GLU A 28 5.15 -9.47 -1.94
CA GLU A 28 4.11 -10.39 -1.43
C GLU A 28 2.97 -9.64 -0.73
N ILE A 29 3.29 -8.69 0.16
CA ILE A 29 2.30 -7.87 0.87
C ILE A 29 1.47 -7.03 -0.10
N LEU A 30 2.12 -6.40 -1.08
CA LEU A 30 1.44 -5.55 -2.06
C LEU A 30 0.54 -6.38 -2.98
N ARG A 31 0.99 -7.55 -3.44
CA ARG A 31 0.17 -8.48 -4.22
C ARG A 31 -1.07 -8.94 -3.43
N PHE A 32 -0.87 -9.39 -2.19
CA PHE A 32 -1.96 -9.76 -1.30
C PHE A 32 -2.95 -8.59 -1.11
N SER A 33 -2.43 -7.38 -0.94
CA SER A 33 -3.25 -6.19 -0.76
C SER A 33 -4.08 -5.87 -2.02
N MET A 34 -3.50 -5.99 -3.21
CA MET A 34 -4.20 -5.79 -4.49
C MET A 34 -5.31 -6.84 -4.69
N ASP A 35 -5.01 -8.12 -4.43
CA ASP A 35 -5.97 -9.22 -4.59
C ASP A 35 -7.17 -9.08 -3.63
N ASN A 36 -6.92 -8.59 -2.41
CA ASN A 36 -7.96 -8.42 -1.39
C ASN A 36 -8.69 -7.07 -1.47
N PHE A 37 -8.15 -6.09 -2.21
CA PHE A 37 -8.66 -4.72 -2.25
C PHE A 37 -10.12 -4.63 -2.71
N GLU A 38 -10.50 -5.37 -3.75
CA GLU A 38 -11.89 -5.38 -4.26
C GLU A 38 -12.89 -5.92 -3.22
N THR A 39 -12.44 -6.78 -2.31
CA THR A 39 -13.26 -7.31 -1.22
C THR A 39 -13.38 -6.29 -0.08
N GLU A 40 -12.27 -5.67 0.33
CA GLU A 40 -12.21 -4.74 1.46
C GLU A 40 -12.78 -3.34 1.15
N LYS A 41 -12.72 -2.90 -0.12
CA LYS A 41 -13.35 -1.65 -0.60
C LYS A 41 -14.86 -1.61 -0.36
N ARG A 42 -15.51 -2.75 -0.11
CA ARG A 42 -16.93 -2.80 0.25
C ARG A 42 -17.20 -2.28 1.67
N THR A 43 -16.20 -2.30 2.55
CA THR A 43 -16.31 -1.88 3.95
C THR A 43 -15.75 -0.46 4.17
N TYR A 44 -14.91 0.05 3.25
CA TYR A 44 -14.29 1.37 3.31
C TYR A 44 -14.63 2.24 2.10
N HIS A 45 -14.99 3.51 2.31
CA HIS A 45 -15.15 4.48 1.22
C HIS A 45 -13.77 4.92 0.69
N VAL A 46 -13.13 4.06 -0.10
CA VAL A 46 -11.86 4.36 -0.80
C VAL A 46 -12.07 4.40 -2.31
N SER A 47 -11.35 5.29 -2.98
CA SER A 47 -11.48 5.54 -4.42
C SER A 47 -10.35 4.92 -5.24
N ALA A 48 -9.40 4.24 -4.60
CA ALA A 48 -8.25 3.67 -5.28
C ALA A 48 -8.67 2.75 -6.43
N ASP A 49 -7.84 2.76 -7.46
CA ASP A 49 -7.99 1.98 -8.68
C ASP A 49 -6.77 1.07 -8.84
N VAL A 50 -6.99 -0.25 -8.72
CA VAL A 50 -5.93 -1.26 -8.79
C VAL A 50 -5.29 -1.30 -10.19
N GLU A 51 -6.03 -0.92 -11.24
CA GLU A 51 -5.49 -0.89 -12.62
C GLU A 51 -4.47 0.24 -12.83
N LYS A 52 -4.43 1.23 -11.91
CA LYS A 52 -3.43 2.31 -11.93
C LYS A 52 -2.16 1.97 -11.15
N ALA A 53 -2.18 0.90 -10.36
CA ALA A 53 -0.98 0.44 -9.69
C ALA A 53 0.01 -0.10 -10.75
N PRO A 54 1.29 0.27 -10.69
CA PRO A 54 2.29 -0.23 -11.63
C PRO A 54 2.48 -1.75 -11.48
N ASN A 55 2.96 -2.41 -12.54
CA ASN A 55 3.30 -3.82 -12.48
C ASN A 55 4.53 -4.03 -11.57
N ILE A 56 4.29 -4.52 -10.35
CA ILE A 56 5.30 -4.66 -9.29
C ILE A 56 6.41 -5.66 -9.62
N GLU A 57 6.18 -6.56 -10.59
CA GLU A 57 7.17 -7.53 -11.07
C GLU A 57 8.19 -6.90 -12.04
N GLU A 58 7.84 -5.77 -12.65
CA GLU A 58 8.71 -5.05 -13.59
C GLU A 58 9.54 -3.95 -12.91
N LEU A 59 9.24 -3.66 -11.64
CA LEU A 59 9.94 -2.65 -10.85
C LEU A 59 11.21 -3.23 -10.22
N THR A 60 12.27 -2.42 -10.22
CA THR A 60 13.47 -2.75 -9.45
C THR A 60 13.21 -2.60 -7.96
N ASP A 61 14.02 -3.25 -7.13
CA ASP A 61 13.93 -3.14 -5.67
C ASP A 61 14.02 -1.69 -5.18
N SER A 62 14.84 -0.87 -5.85
CA SER A 62 14.95 0.56 -5.56
C SER A 62 13.69 1.36 -5.86
N ASP A 63 12.89 0.94 -6.85
CA ASP A 63 11.68 1.66 -7.26
C ASP A 63 10.51 1.39 -6.29
N LEU A 64 10.55 0.31 -5.51
CA LEU A 64 9.46 -0.08 -4.61
C LEU A 64 9.18 0.96 -3.51
N ALA A 65 10.22 1.64 -3.03
CA ALA A 65 10.07 2.68 -2.01
C ALA A 65 9.35 3.93 -2.55
N ASP A 66 9.42 4.18 -3.87
CA ASP A 66 8.80 5.34 -4.52
C ASP A 66 7.30 5.13 -4.72
N LEU A 67 6.81 3.89 -4.66
CA LEU A 67 5.38 3.57 -4.69
C LEU A 67 4.59 4.23 -3.55
N PHE A 68 5.25 4.54 -2.43
CA PHE A 68 4.64 5.25 -1.30
C PHE A 68 4.33 6.72 -1.61
N THR A 69 4.71 7.24 -2.77
CA THR A 69 4.31 8.56 -3.28
C THR A 69 3.04 8.50 -4.11
N GLN A 70 2.60 7.32 -4.55
CA GLN A 70 1.40 7.13 -5.35
C GLN A 70 0.17 6.94 -4.47
N GLU A 71 -0.84 7.78 -4.65
CA GLU A 71 -2.04 7.80 -3.80
C GLU A 71 -2.81 6.48 -3.85
N ASP A 72 -2.97 5.89 -5.04
CA ASP A 72 -3.70 4.63 -5.21
C ASP A 72 -3.00 3.48 -4.45
N VAL A 73 -1.67 3.38 -4.55
CA VAL A 73 -0.89 2.36 -3.83
C VAL A 73 -0.98 2.56 -2.32
N ARG A 74 -0.89 3.82 -1.84
CA ARG A 74 -1.06 4.13 -0.42
C ARG A 74 -2.44 3.70 0.08
N GLN A 75 -3.50 3.95 -0.69
CA GLN A 75 -4.86 3.56 -0.32
C GLN A 75 -5.04 2.03 -0.33
N ILE A 76 -4.50 1.33 -1.33
CA ILE A 76 -4.53 -0.14 -1.42
C ILE A 76 -3.87 -0.78 -0.19
N LEU A 77 -2.69 -0.28 0.21
CA LEU A 77 -1.98 -0.77 1.39
C LEU A 77 -2.71 -0.39 2.69
N HIS A 78 -3.28 0.81 2.77
CA HIS A 78 -3.92 1.31 3.99
C HIS A 78 -5.21 0.56 4.35
N VAL A 79 -5.96 0.08 3.36
CA VAL A 79 -7.27 -0.56 3.56
C VAL A 79 -7.15 -2.01 4.01
N ASN A 80 -6.01 -2.66 3.73
CA ASN A 80 -5.70 -4.01 4.21
C ASN A 80 -5.02 -4.05 5.59
N PHE A 81 -5.08 -2.95 6.36
CA PHE A 81 -4.77 -2.99 7.79
C PHE A 81 -5.97 -3.59 8.53
N GLY A 82 -5.96 -4.91 8.70
CA GLY A 82 -6.97 -5.71 9.39
C GLY A 82 -6.36 -6.89 10.12
#